data_AF-A0A815I6N9-F1
#
_entry.id   AF-A0A815I6N9-F1
#
_cell.length_a   1.000
_cell.length_b   1.000
_cell.length_c   1.000
_cell.angle_alpha   90.00
_cell.angle_beta   90.00
_cell.angle_gamma   90.00
#
_symmetry.space_group_name_H-M   'P 1'
#
loop_
_entity.id
_entity.type
_entity.pdbx_description
1 polymer ?
#
loop_
_entity_poly.entity_id
_entity_poly.type
_entity_poly.pdbx_seq_one_letter_code
_entity_poly.pdbx_strand_id
1 'polypeptide(L)'
;MLKIEPNIMPLLNDLQHPIFHYQWNACNWIEQFRKLELPEQHSKTYDLHQHLLRATVMLNTIGVLRKRRYMINDEEVSLKPVRMQTIVYDHASKLSPGVKTSASNLKIPYASTSVKVVNEDCLIIYQKLVSEGRGPLLINMANQTNPGGGYRKGDGAQEENLLRRSNYYQSLDIEISDNDASERLHCDDKCKLEQISKGDSFYPMDEFGAIYTTGITVFRQTEVNGYAFMRNPLYNASALAMAAHREPKLKNNKTLANKFAVTTQKIENIFAIAYHHKHDCLILSAFGCGAFKNPSDHIASIFKSAIYQYAEFFNTIYFAIVDDHNTGNKINPQGNLLPFQEILDGLIVPSPINLCIDAAIGSNRIIDKSNDEQLILSDVCIFGLPPCHHGAKCRDLRNSKHKSQFSHPPICPLSKATSSCEQLNDETHTFTFIHNTKCKFAGECNDTDPIHFLEFDRPEFCEYGGDCTNMSKKHLIAYRHVSNCPKGLKCLNYRKRDHDHIKSFRHCRPVCPYDNSCINFHDKEHFTNTIHSFQPPCPLTPYNCSKYIEFI
;
A
#
# COMPACT_ATOMS: atom_id res chain seq x y z
N MET A 1 21.21 -36.98 -18.94
CA MET A 1 21.12 -35.50 -18.98
C MET A 1 21.33 -35.03 -20.41
N LEU A 2 20.63 -33.98 -20.84
CA LEU A 2 20.76 -33.41 -22.19
C LEU A 2 22.19 -32.86 -22.37
N LYS A 3 22.85 -33.17 -23.49
CA LYS A 3 24.18 -32.61 -23.84
C LYS A 3 24.02 -31.28 -24.60
N ILE A 4 23.27 -30.34 -24.02
CA ILE A 4 22.88 -29.08 -24.66
C ILE A 4 23.06 -27.96 -23.64
N GLU A 5 23.25 -26.72 -24.08
CA GLU A 5 23.11 -25.56 -23.19
C GLU A 5 21.69 -25.53 -22.58
N PRO A 6 21.53 -25.11 -21.31
CA PRO A 6 20.23 -25.03 -20.68
C PRO A 6 19.45 -23.89 -21.31
N ASN A 7 18.70 -24.22 -22.35
CA ASN A 7 17.75 -23.35 -23.01
C ASN A 7 16.67 -24.22 -23.62
N ILE A 8 15.41 -24.00 -23.25
CA ILE A 8 14.28 -24.78 -23.78
C ILE A 8 13.98 -24.46 -25.25
N MET A 9 14.33 -23.27 -25.74
CA MET A 9 13.90 -22.75 -27.05
C MET A 9 14.21 -23.68 -28.24
N PRO A 10 15.43 -24.26 -28.37
CA PRO A 10 15.74 -25.14 -29.49
C PRO A 10 14.86 -26.40 -29.54
N LEU A 11 14.31 -26.83 -28.40
CA LEU A 11 13.50 -28.04 -28.29
C LEU A 11 12.00 -27.75 -28.43
N LEU A 12 11.53 -26.51 -28.30
CA LEU A 12 10.09 -26.21 -28.33
C LEU A 12 9.40 -26.58 -29.65
N ASN A 13 10.16 -26.54 -30.75
CA ASN A 13 9.71 -26.85 -32.11
C ASN A 13 9.87 -28.33 -32.50
N ASP A 14 10.66 -29.11 -31.75
CA ASP A 14 10.84 -30.53 -31.99
C ASP A 14 9.86 -31.34 -31.11
N LEU A 15 8.60 -31.40 -31.56
CA LEU A 15 7.53 -32.09 -30.83
C LEU A 15 7.77 -33.59 -30.67
N GLN A 16 8.61 -34.20 -31.51
CA GLN A 16 8.94 -35.62 -31.42
C GLN A 16 10.08 -35.89 -30.43
N HIS A 17 10.72 -34.84 -29.90
CA HIS A 17 11.81 -34.98 -28.97
C HIS A 17 11.36 -35.81 -27.74
N PRO A 18 12.12 -36.84 -27.34
CA PRO A 18 11.71 -37.76 -26.26
C PRO A 18 11.37 -37.08 -24.93
N ILE A 19 11.89 -35.87 -24.68
CA ILE A 19 11.61 -35.07 -23.48
C ILE A 19 10.11 -34.78 -23.27
N PHE A 20 9.34 -34.61 -24.35
CA PHE A 20 7.89 -34.36 -24.28
C PHE A 20 7.08 -35.64 -24.06
N HIS A 21 7.70 -36.80 -24.24
CA HIS A 21 7.11 -38.13 -24.02
C HIS A 21 7.57 -38.76 -22.70
N TYR A 22 8.52 -38.14 -22.00
CA TYR A 22 9.03 -38.60 -20.72
C TYR A 22 7.95 -38.55 -19.64
N GLN A 23 7.71 -39.69 -18.99
CA GLN A 23 6.86 -39.77 -17.80
C GLN A 23 7.64 -39.20 -16.61
N TRP A 24 7.09 -38.14 -16.00
CA TRP A 24 7.77 -37.45 -14.90
C TRP A 24 7.96 -38.37 -13.70
N ASN A 25 9.19 -38.45 -13.19
CA ASN A 25 9.52 -39.16 -11.95
C ASN A 25 10.17 -38.19 -10.96
N ALA A 26 9.38 -37.70 -10.00
CA ALA A 26 9.82 -36.72 -9.03
C ALA A 26 10.91 -37.25 -8.09
N CYS A 27 10.84 -38.52 -7.69
CA CYS A 27 11.84 -39.15 -6.81
C CYS A 27 13.22 -39.19 -7.49
N ASN A 28 13.27 -39.58 -8.77
CA ASN A 28 14.50 -39.61 -9.55
C ASN A 28 15.05 -38.18 -9.75
N TRP A 29 14.17 -37.21 -10.03
CA TRP A 29 14.59 -35.81 -10.13
C TRP A 29 15.21 -35.30 -8.81
N ILE A 30 14.58 -35.57 -7.66
CA ILE A 30 15.11 -35.20 -6.34
C ILE A 30 16.47 -35.85 -6.09
N GLU A 31 16.61 -37.14 -6.40
CA GLU A 31 17.88 -37.85 -6.21
C GLU A 31 19.00 -37.22 -7.05
N GLN A 32 18.71 -36.88 -8.31
CA GLN A 32 19.67 -36.19 -9.18
C GLN A 32 19.99 -34.77 -8.69
N PHE A 33 18.98 -34.03 -8.23
CA PHE A 33 19.15 -32.66 -7.76
C PHE A 33 19.98 -32.60 -6.48
N ARG A 34 19.68 -33.44 -5.48
CA ARG A 34 20.44 -33.53 -4.22
C ARG A 34 21.91 -33.93 -4.42
N LYS A 35 22.19 -34.82 -5.38
CA LYS A 35 23.58 -35.17 -5.73
C LYS A 35 24.40 -33.95 -6.19
N LEU A 36 23.74 -32.91 -6.70
CA LEU A 36 24.38 -31.67 -7.15
C LEU A 36 24.49 -30.60 -6.05
N GLU A 37 23.84 -30.78 -4.90
CA GLU A 37 23.87 -29.84 -3.76
C GLU A 37 24.97 -30.17 -2.74
N LEU A 38 25.78 -31.23 -2.98
CA LEU A 38 26.82 -31.65 -2.04
C LEU A 38 27.95 -30.60 -1.90
N PRO A 39 28.37 -30.23 -0.67
CA PRO A 39 29.19 -29.05 -0.40
C PRO A 39 30.60 -29.02 -1.04
N GLU A 40 31.13 -30.18 -1.42
CA GLU A 40 32.54 -30.29 -1.82
C GLU A 40 32.83 -29.78 -3.25
N GLN A 41 31.81 -29.43 -4.05
CA GLN A 41 31.97 -29.28 -5.51
C GLN A 41 31.14 -28.14 -6.14
N HIS A 42 31.17 -26.92 -5.60
CA HIS A 42 30.64 -25.75 -6.33
C HIS A 42 31.56 -25.36 -7.51
N SER A 43 31.41 -26.05 -8.64
CA SER A 43 32.04 -25.70 -9.92
C SER A 43 30.99 -25.22 -10.92
N LYS A 44 31.40 -24.44 -11.94
CA LYS A 44 30.53 -24.00 -13.05
C LYS A 44 29.77 -25.15 -13.73
N THR A 45 30.32 -26.36 -13.67
CA THR A 45 29.70 -27.56 -14.25
C THR A 45 28.52 -28.07 -13.43
N TYR A 46 28.50 -27.90 -12.10
CA TYR A 46 27.38 -28.33 -11.25
C TYR A 46 26.17 -27.43 -11.44
N ASP A 47 26.44 -26.12 -11.49
CA ASP A 47 25.44 -25.10 -11.78
C ASP A 47 24.73 -25.39 -13.12
N LEU A 48 25.52 -25.70 -14.17
CA LEU A 48 24.99 -26.14 -15.47
C LEU A 48 24.01 -27.33 -15.36
N HIS A 49 24.33 -28.34 -14.55
CA HIS A 49 23.47 -29.51 -14.38
C HIS A 49 22.18 -29.18 -13.62
N GLN A 50 22.22 -28.31 -12.61
CA GLN A 50 21.02 -27.85 -11.91
C GLN A 50 20.08 -27.09 -12.85
N HIS A 51 20.65 -26.21 -13.68
CA HIS A 51 19.92 -25.50 -14.72
C HIS A 51 19.27 -26.46 -15.73
N LEU A 52 19.99 -27.50 -16.18
CA LEU A 52 19.44 -28.52 -17.09
C LEU A 52 18.30 -29.32 -16.47
N LEU A 53 18.39 -29.67 -15.18
CA LEU A 53 17.32 -30.36 -14.46
C LEU A 53 16.05 -29.49 -14.37
N ARG A 54 16.20 -28.19 -14.10
CA ARG A 54 15.07 -27.24 -14.07
C ARG A 54 14.49 -26.97 -15.46
N ALA A 55 15.33 -26.86 -16.50
CA ALA A 55 14.87 -26.75 -17.89
C ALA A 55 14.07 -27.99 -18.33
N THR A 56 14.47 -29.17 -17.86
CA THR A 56 13.75 -30.44 -18.10
C THR A 56 12.35 -30.42 -17.46
N VAL A 57 12.20 -29.85 -16.26
CA VAL A 57 10.87 -29.62 -15.64
C VAL A 57 10.00 -28.78 -16.58
N MET A 58 10.51 -27.65 -17.07
CA MET A 58 9.74 -26.73 -17.90
C MET A 58 9.32 -27.37 -19.23
N LEU A 59 10.22 -28.08 -19.92
CA LEU A 59 9.89 -28.82 -21.15
C LEU A 59 8.78 -29.85 -20.90
N ASN A 60 8.84 -30.56 -19.76
CA ASN A 60 7.80 -31.50 -19.39
C ASN A 60 6.46 -30.79 -19.06
N THR A 61 6.49 -29.65 -18.36
CA THR A 61 5.32 -28.79 -18.10
C THR A 61 4.64 -28.36 -19.40
N ILE A 62 5.41 -27.90 -20.39
CA ILE A 62 4.89 -27.54 -21.72
C ILE A 62 4.27 -28.75 -22.42
N GLY A 63 4.95 -29.90 -22.40
CA GLY A 63 4.43 -31.13 -22.99
C GLY A 63 3.10 -31.58 -22.37
N VAL A 64 2.96 -31.45 -21.05
CA VAL A 64 1.73 -31.74 -20.30
C VAL A 64 0.61 -30.78 -20.66
N LEU A 65 0.89 -29.48 -20.78
CA LEU A 65 -0.11 -28.49 -21.16
C LEU A 65 -0.62 -28.68 -22.58
N ARG A 66 0.26 -29.04 -23.52
CA ARG A 66 -0.13 -29.43 -24.89
C ARG A 66 -1.03 -30.66 -24.92
N LYS A 67 -0.73 -31.67 -24.09
CA LYS A 67 -1.54 -32.89 -23.95
C LYS A 67 -2.83 -32.69 -23.13
N ARG A 68 -2.88 -31.65 -22.30
CA ARG A 68 -3.94 -31.38 -21.31
C ARG A 68 -4.22 -32.56 -20.37
N ARG A 69 -3.19 -33.34 -20.04
CA ARG A 69 -3.26 -34.45 -19.09
C ARG A 69 -1.88 -34.89 -18.61
N TYR A 70 -1.83 -35.55 -17.46
CA TYR A 70 -0.65 -36.24 -16.94
C TYR A 70 -1.07 -37.47 -16.13
N MET A 71 -0.10 -38.32 -15.77
CA MET A 71 -0.33 -39.55 -15.01
C MET A 71 0.19 -39.41 -13.58
N ILE A 72 -0.54 -39.95 -12.61
CA ILE A 72 -0.11 -40.18 -11.22
C ILE A 72 -0.42 -41.62 -10.86
N ASN A 73 0.59 -42.45 -10.57
CA ASN A 73 0.41 -43.86 -10.23
C ASN A 73 -0.51 -44.60 -11.22
N ASP A 74 -0.26 -44.42 -12.52
CA ASP A 74 -1.03 -44.98 -13.63
C ASP A 74 -2.50 -44.50 -13.75
N GLU A 75 -2.90 -43.52 -12.95
CA GLU A 75 -4.18 -42.82 -13.10
C GLU A 75 -4.01 -41.54 -13.90
N GLU A 76 -4.87 -41.32 -14.90
CA GLU A 76 -4.88 -40.11 -15.72
C GLU A 76 -5.58 -38.96 -14.98
N VAL A 77 -4.92 -37.81 -14.91
CA VAL A 77 -5.51 -36.54 -14.48
C VAL A 77 -5.64 -35.62 -15.69
N SER A 78 -6.88 -35.26 -16.02
CA SER A 78 -7.18 -34.31 -17.10
C SER A 78 -7.04 -32.87 -16.61
N LEU A 79 -6.30 -32.05 -17.36
CA LEU A 79 -6.14 -30.62 -17.12
C LEU A 79 -7.17 -29.83 -17.93
N LYS A 80 -7.90 -28.95 -17.25
CA LYS A 80 -8.89 -28.07 -17.85
C LYS A 80 -8.54 -26.60 -17.60
N PRO A 81 -7.39 -26.10 -18.12
CA PRO A 81 -7.03 -24.70 -17.95
C PRO A 81 -8.10 -23.82 -18.59
N VAL A 82 -8.50 -22.79 -17.87
CA VAL A 82 -9.38 -21.74 -18.39
C VAL A 82 -8.56 -20.75 -19.21
N ARG A 83 -9.21 -19.99 -20.09
CA ARG A 83 -8.56 -18.87 -20.77
C ARG A 83 -8.20 -17.83 -19.71
N MET A 84 -6.92 -17.51 -19.60
CA MET A 84 -6.44 -16.49 -18.67
C MET A 84 -6.88 -15.10 -19.13
N GLN A 85 -6.91 -14.15 -18.20
CA GLN A 85 -6.99 -12.74 -18.51
C GLN A 85 -5.76 -12.06 -17.94
N THR A 86 -5.03 -11.36 -18.81
CA THR A 86 -3.81 -10.63 -18.52
C THR A 86 -4.05 -9.15 -18.75
N ILE A 87 -3.86 -8.33 -17.73
CA ILE A 87 -4.04 -6.88 -17.80
C ILE A 87 -2.72 -6.20 -17.50
N VAL A 88 -2.26 -5.37 -18.44
CA VAL A 88 -1.08 -4.52 -18.28
C VAL A 88 -1.51 -3.17 -17.73
N TYR A 89 -0.84 -2.77 -16.65
CA TYR A 89 -0.94 -1.47 -16.03
C TYR A 89 0.41 -0.74 -16.21
N ASP A 90 0.40 0.46 -16.74
CA ASP A 90 1.58 1.32 -16.91
C ASP A 90 1.37 2.68 -16.22
N HIS A 91 2.35 3.59 -16.31
CA HIS A 91 2.29 4.91 -15.70
C HIS A 91 1.11 5.80 -16.15
N ALA A 92 0.43 5.48 -17.25
CA ALA A 92 -0.74 6.20 -17.72
C ALA A 92 -2.06 5.57 -17.23
N SER A 93 -2.03 4.32 -16.76
CA SER A 93 -3.23 3.59 -16.34
C SER A 93 -3.92 4.23 -15.12
N LYS A 94 -5.25 4.35 -15.23
CA LYS A 94 -6.13 4.73 -14.12
C LYS A 94 -6.90 3.51 -13.62
N LEU A 95 -6.77 3.20 -12.33
CA LEU A 95 -7.48 2.07 -11.69
C LEU A 95 -8.92 2.42 -11.33
N SER A 96 -9.20 3.64 -10.89
CA SER A 96 -10.58 4.08 -10.66
C SER A 96 -10.71 5.59 -10.74
N PRO A 97 -11.85 6.09 -11.25
CA PRO A 97 -12.14 7.52 -11.20
C PRO A 97 -12.38 7.97 -9.75
N GLY A 98 -12.07 9.22 -9.47
CA GLY A 98 -12.41 9.89 -8.22
C GLY A 98 -13.91 9.99 -8.05
N VAL A 99 -14.35 9.90 -6.79
CA VAL A 99 -15.77 9.82 -6.45
C VAL A 99 -16.09 10.82 -5.35
N LYS A 100 -17.25 11.47 -5.48
CA LYS A 100 -17.88 12.20 -4.38
C LYS A 100 -18.77 11.24 -3.60
N THR A 101 -18.49 11.06 -2.30
CA THR A 101 -19.21 10.11 -1.44
C THR A 101 -19.37 10.66 -0.03
N SER A 102 -20.31 10.13 0.74
CA SER A 102 -20.39 10.40 2.19
C SER A 102 -19.35 9.55 2.92
N ALA A 103 -18.79 10.06 4.01
CA ALA A 103 -17.93 9.29 4.93
C ALA A 103 -18.58 7.96 5.35
N SER A 104 -19.90 7.95 5.59
CA SER A 104 -20.67 6.76 5.97
C SER A 104 -20.75 5.67 4.88
N ASN A 105 -20.51 6.03 3.62
CA ASN A 105 -20.57 5.12 2.46
C ASN A 105 -19.21 4.47 2.13
N LEU A 106 -18.14 4.86 2.83
CA LEU A 106 -16.84 4.21 2.70
C LEU A 106 -16.97 2.78 3.24
N LYS A 107 -17.13 1.82 2.32
CA LYS A 107 -17.19 0.41 2.67
C LYS A 107 -15.80 -0.04 3.11
N ILE A 108 -15.62 -0.11 4.43
CA ILE A 108 -14.48 -0.73 5.07
C ILE A 108 -14.83 -2.21 5.26
N PRO A 109 -14.24 -3.15 4.49
CA PRO A 109 -14.71 -4.53 4.47
C PRO A 109 -14.32 -5.34 5.71
N TYR A 110 -13.28 -4.94 6.43
CA TYR A 110 -12.78 -5.66 7.61
C TYR A 110 -12.51 -4.71 8.78
N ALA A 111 -12.66 -5.18 10.03
CA ALA A 111 -12.37 -4.35 11.21
C ALA A 111 -10.86 -4.19 11.50
N SER A 112 -10.04 -5.05 10.91
CA SER A 112 -8.58 -5.05 11.03
C SER A 112 -7.97 -5.91 9.94
N THR A 113 -6.71 -5.64 9.61
CA THR A 113 -5.89 -6.53 8.78
C THR A 113 -4.89 -7.27 9.66
N SER A 114 -4.81 -8.60 9.50
CA SER A 114 -3.78 -9.40 10.17
C SER A 114 -2.61 -9.70 9.23
N VAL A 115 -1.39 -9.69 9.76
CA VAL A 115 -0.17 -9.97 9.01
C VAL A 115 0.54 -11.19 9.60
N LYS A 116 1.02 -12.07 8.73
CA LYS A 116 1.78 -13.27 9.11
C LYS A 116 3.01 -13.42 8.23
N VAL A 117 4.15 -13.73 8.82
CA VAL A 117 5.41 -14.00 8.10
C VAL A 117 5.80 -15.45 8.33
N VAL A 118 5.87 -16.22 7.26
CA VAL A 118 6.02 -17.67 7.32
C VAL A 118 7.14 -18.15 6.42
N ASN A 119 7.89 -19.15 6.91
CA ASN A 119 8.86 -19.89 6.12
C ASN A 119 8.16 -21.00 5.32
N GLU A 120 7.48 -20.62 4.24
CA GLU A 120 6.67 -21.54 3.45
C GLU A 120 6.58 -21.11 1.98
N ASP A 121 6.35 -22.07 1.09
CA ASP A 121 6.11 -21.83 -0.34
C ASP A 121 4.81 -21.02 -0.56
N CYS A 122 4.91 -19.99 -1.39
CA CYS A 122 3.80 -19.07 -1.65
C CYS A 122 2.55 -19.76 -2.23
N LEU A 123 2.69 -20.83 -3.02
CA LEU A 123 1.55 -21.57 -3.58
C LEU A 123 0.92 -22.55 -2.57
N ILE A 124 1.66 -22.98 -1.54
CA ILE A 124 1.09 -23.73 -0.40
C ILE A 124 0.17 -22.80 0.41
N ILE A 125 0.62 -21.58 0.70
CA ILE A 125 -0.21 -20.56 1.35
C ILE A 125 -1.42 -20.19 0.48
N TYR A 126 -1.25 -20.12 -0.84
CA TYR A 126 -2.35 -19.88 -1.78
C TYR A 126 -3.44 -20.95 -1.68
N GLN A 127 -3.05 -22.22 -1.72
CA GLN A 127 -4.00 -23.34 -1.60
C GLN A 127 -4.73 -23.33 -0.25
N LYS A 128 -4.02 -23.01 0.83
CA LYS A 128 -4.61 -22.87 2.16
C LYS A 128 -5.66 -21.76 2.21
N LEU A 129 -5.34 -20.57 1.68
CA LEU A 129 -6.29 -19.45 1.69
C LEU A 129 -7.52 -19.74 0.82
N VAL A 130 -7.34 -20.38 -0.34
CA VAL A 130 -8.47 -20.80 -1.19
C VAL A 130 -9.35 -21.84 -0.48
N SER A 131 -8.77 -22.80 0.26
CA SER A 131 -9.57 -23.79 1.02
C SER A 131 -10.32 -23.17 2.20
N GLU A 132 -9.85 -22.04 2.71
CA GLU A 132 -10.54 -21.19 3.70
C GLU A 132 -11.59 -20.25 3.07
N GLY A 133 -11.83 -20.35 1.76
CA GLY A 133 -12.82 -19.53 1.04
C GLY A 133 -12.37 -18.10 0.74
N ARG A 134 -11.06 -17.83 0.75
CA ARG A 134 -10.46 -16.52 0.45
C ARG A 134 -10.12 -16.38 -1.03
N GLY A 135 -9.99 -15.13 -1.49
CA GLY A 135 -9.57 -14.76 -2.84
C GLY A 135 -8.18 -14.12 -2.85
N PRO A 136 -7.09 -14.88 -2.63
CA PRO A 136 -5.74 -14.33 -2.53
C PRO A 136 -5.17 -13.85 -3.87
N LEU A 137 -4.40 -12.76 -3.82
CA LEU A 137 -3.48 -12.35 -4.89
C LEU A 137 -2.04 -12.73 -4.53
N LEU A 138 -1.35 -13.40 -5.45
CA LEU A 138 0.06 -13.74 -5.31
C LEU A 138 0.98 -12.71 -5.98
N ILE A 139 2.00 -12.22 -5.29
CA ILE A 139 3.06 -11.45 -5.96
C ILE A 139 3.96 -12.40 -6.77
N ASN A 140 4.20 -12.06 -8.03
CA ASN A 140 5.31 -12.55 -8.82
C ASN A 140 6.42 -11.48 -8.79
N MET A 141 7.55 -11.80 -8.15
CA MET A 141 8.72 -10.92 -8.05
C MET A 141 9.47 -10.88 -9.39
N ALA A 142 8.86 -10.17 -10.34
CA ALA A 142 9.17 -10.31 -11.75
C ALA A 142 10.51 -9.70 -12.15
N ASN A 143 11.10 -10.24 -13.20
CA ASN A 143 12.17 -9.59 -13.94
C ASN A 143 11.59 -8.46 -14.81
N GLN A 144 12.18 -7.27 -14.76
CA GLN A 144 11.67 -6.10 -15.51
C GLN A 144 11.76 -6.27 -17.03
N THR A 145 12.72 -7.04 -17.54
CA THR A 145 13.06 -7.06 -18.98
C THR A 145 12.74 -8.37 -19.66
N ASN A 146 12.71 -9.49 -18.94
CA ASN A 146 12.49 -10.82 -19.51
C ASN A 146 11.26 -11.46 -18.87
N PRO A 147 10.25 -11.89 -19.65
CA PRO A 147 9.08 -12.56 -19.11
C PRO A 147 9.48 -13.84 -18.38
N GLY A 148 9.11 -13.97 -17.12
CA GLY A 148 9.42 -15.17 -16.35
C GLY A 148 10.90 -15.31 -15.94
N GLY A 149 11.70 -14.25 -16.07
CA GLY A 149 13.11 -14.26 -15.73
C GLY A 149 13.92 -15.27 -16.55
N GLY A 150 14.70 -16.10 -15.87
CA GLY A 150 15.56 -17.11 -16.48
C GLY A 150 14.94 -18.50 -16.62
N TYR A 151 13.61 -18.64 -16.57
CA TYR A 151 12.96 -19.96 -16.50
C TYR A 151 13.29 -20.85 -17.71
N ARG A 152 13.48 -20.25 -18.90
CA ARG A 152 13.92 -20.93 -20.13
C ARG A 152 15.30 -21.58 -19.98
N LYS A 153 16.14 -21.03 -19.09
CA LYS A 153 17.52 -21.46 -18.82
C LYS A 153 17.67 -22.24 -17.52
N GLY A 154 16.57 -22.51 -16.82
CA GLY A 154 16.59 -23.26 -15.57
C GLY A 154 17.04 -22.46 -14.35
N ASP A 155 16.92 -21.14 -14.36
CA ASP A 155 17.23 -20.31 -13.20
C ASP A 155 16.26 -20.62 -12.03
N GLY A 156 16.73 -20.42 -10.79
CA GLY A 156 16.13 -21.00 -9.59
C GLY A 156 15.39 -20.02 -8.67
N ALA A 157 14.89 -18.87 -9.14
CA ALA A 157 14.18 -17.93 -8.27
C ALA A 157 12.66 -18.17 -8.24
N GLN A 158 11.94 -17.32 -7.49
CA GLN A 158 10.51 -17.45 -7.25
C GLN A 158 9.68 -17.40 -8.54
N GLU A 159 9.95 -16.42 -9.41
CA GLU A 159 9.25 -16.25 -10.68
C GLU A 159 9.37 -17.51 -11.56
N GLU A 160 10.59 -18.01 -11.75
CA GLU A 160 10.83 -19.20 -12.58
C GLU A 160 10.16 -20.46 -12.00
N ASN A 161 10.11 -20.57 -10.67
CA ASN A 161 9.42 -21.67 -9.99
C ASN A 161 7.91 -21.65 -10.26
N LEU A 162 7.28 -20.46 -10.23
CA LEU A 162 5.85 -20.30 -10.57
C LEU A 162 5.58 -20.75 -11.99
N LEU A 163 6.41 -20.36 -12.96
CA LEU A 163 6.25 -20.75 -14.36
C LEU A 163 6.44 -22.27 -14.57
N ARG A 164 7.42 -22.88 -13.91
CA ARG A 164 7.65 -24.33 -14.00
C ARG A 164 6.47 -25.16 -13.49
N ARG A 165 5.70 -24.62 -12.53
CA ARG A 165 4.60 -25.34 -11.84
C ARG A 165 3.21 -25.09 -12.42
N SER A 166 3.10 -24.21 -13.41
CA SER A 166 1.81 -23.72 -13.89
C SER A 166 1.81 -23.46 -15.40
N ASN A 167 0.68 -22.98 -15.91
CA ASN A 167 0.57 -22.45 -17.26
C ASN A 167 0.88 -20.93 -17.34
N TYR A 168 1.39 -20.32 -16.27
CA TYR A 168 1.52 -18.87 -16.16
C TYR A 168 2.38 -18.22 -17.25
N TYR A 169 3.36 -18.96 -17.80
CA TYR A 169 4.16 -18.49 -18.94
C TYR A 169 3.29 -18.12 -20.15
N GLN A 170 2.13 -18.76 -20.36
CA GLN A 170 1.23 -18.43 -21.46
C GLN A 170 0.65 -17.01 -21.33
N SER A 171 0.63 -16.44 -20.12
CA SER A 171 0.26 -15.04 -19.89
C SER A 171 1.41 -14.09 -20.25
N LEU A 172 2.58 -14.29 -19.64
CA LEU A 172 3.68 -13.32 -19.65
C LEU A 172 4.57 -13.42 -20.88
N ASP A 173 4.84 -14.64 -21.36
CA ASP A 173 5.83 -14.91 -22.40
C ASP A 173 5.16 -15.12 -23.76
N ILE A 174 4.93 -14.00 -24.46
CA ILE A 174 4.18 -13.97 -25.73
C ILE A 174 4.84 -14.82 -26.81
N GLU A 175 6.18 -14.89 -26.84
CA GLU A 175 6.94 -15.62 -27.86
C GLU A 175 6.63 -17.12 -27.86
N ILE A 176 6.36 -17.70 -26.70
CA ILE A 176 6.10 -19.15 -26.56
C ILE A 176 4.66 -19.48 -26.16
N SER A 177 3.84 -18.46 -25.93
CA SER A 177 2.43 -18.64 -25.54
C SER A 177 1.59 -19.19 -26.69
N ASP A 178 0.57 -19.98 -26.34
CA ASP A 178 -0.47 -20.32 -27.31
C ASP A 178 -1.42 -19.12 -27.48
N ASN A 179 -1.76 -18.78 -28.72
CA ASN A 179 -2.53 -17.56 -29.05
C ASN A 179 -3.87 -17.40 -28.31
N ASP A 180 -4.53 -18.50 -27.95
CA ASP A 180 -5.85 -18.50 -27.29
C ASP A 180 -5.78 -18.78 -25.78
N ALA A 181 -4.58 -18.96 -25.23
CA ALA A 181 -4.41 -19.28 -23.81
C ALA A 181 -4.67 -18.11 -22.87
N SER A 182 -4.46 -16.87 -23.33
CA SER A 182 -4.73 -15.66 -22.55
C SER A 182 -5.37 -14.57 -23.39
N GLU A 183 -6.40 -13.92 -22.84
CA GLU A 183 -6.86 -12.60 -23.27
C GLU A 183 -5.91 -11.53 -22.72
N ARG A 184 -5.46 -10.60 -23.56
CA ARG A 184 -4.44 -9.59 -23.22
C ARG A 184 -5.01 -8.20 -23.38
N LEU A 185 -4.97 -7.44 -22.29
CA LEU A 185 -5.62 -6.14 -22.16
C LEU A 185 -4.64 -5.11 -21.61
N HIS A 186 -4.81 -3.86 -21.99
CA HIS A 186 -4.14 -2.69 -21.42
C HIS A 186 -5.18 -1.81 -20.73
N CYS A 187 -4.84 -1.27 -19.56
CA CYS A 187 -5.69 -0.30 -18.87
C CYS A 187 -5.30 1.13 -19.25
N ASP A 188 -6.23 1.89 -19.82
CA ASP A 188 -5.98 3.28 -20.24
C ASP A 188 -6.12 4.30 -19.07
N ASP A 189 -5.97 5.58 -19.41
CA ASP A 189 -6.10 6.73 -18.51
C ASP A 189 -7.56 7.03 -18.07
N LYS A 190 -8.53 6.27 -18.59
CA LYS A 190 -9.96 6.35 -18.30
C LYS A 190 -10.48 5.08 -17.63
N CYS A 191 -9.60 4.19 -17.17
CA CYS A 191 -9.97 2.91 -16.53
C CYS A 191 -10.71 1.96 -17.50
N LYS A 192 -10.45 2.06 -18.80
CA LYS A 192 -10.99 1.13 -19.81
C LYS A 192 -9.94 0.08 -20.14
N LEU A 193 -10.42 -1.14 -20.39
CA LEU A 193 -9.60 -2.25 -20.83
C LEU A 193 -9.66 -2.33 -22.35
N GLU A 194 -8.52 -2.15 -23.00
CA GLU A 194 -8.37 -2.22 -24.45
C GLU A 194 -7.57 -3.47 -24.84
N GLN A 195 -7.97 -4.12 -25.92
CA GLN A 195 -7.29 -5.33 -26.37
C GLN A 195 -5.93 -4.99 -26.98
N ILE A 196 -4.88 -5.64 -26.48
CA ILE A 196 -3.52 -5.45 -27.00
C ILE A 196 -3.37 -6.23 -28.32
N SER A 197 -2.69 -5.64 -29.30
CA SER A 197 -2.48 -6.27 -30.60
C SER A 197 -1.63 -7.54 -30.47
N LYS A 198 -1.89 -8.53 -31.33
CA LYS A 198 -1.10 -9.76 -31.37
C LYS A 198 0.35 -9.44 -31.76
N GLY A 199 1.27 -9.54 -30.81
CA GLY A 199 2.71 -9.37 -31.02
C GLY A 199 3.36 -8.29 -30.15
N ASP A 200 2.57 -7.45 -29.47
CA ASP A 200 3.11 -6.40 -28.60
C ASP A 200 3.64 -7.01 -27.30
N SER A 201 4.95 -6.92 -27.08
CA SER A 201 5.60 -7.36 -25.85
C SER A 201 5.20 -6.49 -24.66
N PHE A 202 4.88 -7.11 -23.53
CA PHE A 202 4.70 -6.43 -22.24
C PHE A 202 6.02 -6.01 -21.60
N TYR A 203 7.12 -6.45 -22.19
CA TYR A 203 8.47 -6.29 -21.70
C TYR A 203 9.31 -5.44 -22.68
N PRO A 204 10.19 -4.56 -22.17
CA PRO A 204 10.43 -4.30 -20.76
C PRO A 204 9.23 -3.62 -20.08
N MET A 205 8.98 -3.99 -18.83
CA MET A 205 7.92 -3.42 -18.02
C MET A 205 8.21 -1.94 -17.74
N ASP A 206 7.15 -1.13 -17.77
CA ASP A 206 7.20 0.26 -17.33
C ASP A 206 7.70 0.38 -15.89
N GLU A 207 8.34 1.50 -15.54
CA GLU A 207 8.98 1.72 -14.24
C GLU A 207 8.03 1.47 -13.07
N PHE A 208 6.77 1.88 -13.16
CA PHE A 208 5.76 1.63 -12.13
C PHE A 208 4.72 0.59 -12.54
N GLY A 209 4.92 0.01 -13.72
CA GLY A 209 3.99 -0.90 -14.34
C GLY A 209 3.90 -2.25 -13.62
N ALA A 210 2.79 -2.91 -13.86
CA ALA A 210 2.49 -4.24 -13.34
C ALA A 210 1.67 -5.03 -14.36
N ILE A 211 1.79 -6.36 -14.31
CA ILE A 211 0.98 -7.26 -15.14
C ILE A 211 0.15 -8.11 -14.20
N TYR A 212 -1.16 -7.84 -14.16
CA TYR A 212 -2.12 -8.66 -13.43
C TYR A 212 -2.54 -9.84 -14.30
N THR A 213 -2.60 -11.04 -13.74
CA THR A 213 -3.08 -12.23 -14.43
C THR A 213 -4.02 -13.02 -13.54
N THR A 214 -5.17 -13.43 -14.07
CA THR A 214 -6.09 -14.38 -13.46
C THR A 214 -6.36 -15.57 -14.39
N GLY A 215 -6.87 -16.68 -13.85
CA GLY A 215 -7.08 -17.93 -14.59
C GLY A 215 -5.87 -18.88 -14.60
N ILE A 216 -4.84 -18.62 -13.80
CA ILE A 216 -3.62 -19.44 -13.76
C ILE A 216 -3.97 -20.83 -13.20
N THR A 217 -3.46 -21.87 -13.84
CA THR A 217 -3.61 -23.27 -13.43
C THR A 217 -2.26 -23.81 -12.93
N VAL A 218 -2.19 -24.15 -11.66
CA VAL A 218 -1.02 -24.74 -10.99
C VAL A 218 -1.27 -26.23 -10.81
N PHE A 219 -0.35 -27.07 -11.28
CA PHE A 219 -0.56 -28.52 -11.32
C PHE A 219 0.68 -29.33 -10.88
N ARG A 220 1.71 -28.65 -10.37
CA ARG A 220 2.88 -29.27 -9.77
C ARG A 220 3.16 -28.78 -8.36
N GLN A 221 3.66 -29.69 -7.55
CA GLN A 221 4.19 -29.42 -6.21
C GLN A 221 5.50 -28.62 -6.26
N THR A 222 6.03 -28.31 -5.08
CA THR A 222 7.25 -27.53 -4.87
C THR A 222 8.50 -28.20 -5.46
N GLU A 223 9.59 -27.43 -5.58
CA GLU A 223 10.90 -27.95 -6.02
C GLU A 223 11.43 -29.02 -5.07
N VAL A 224 11.24 -28.83 -3.76
CA VAL A 224 11.62 -29.80 -2.71
C VAL A 224 10.93 -31.16 -2.92
N ASN A 225 9.71 -31.15 -3.46
CA ASN A 225 8.95 -32.36 -3.81
C ASN A 225 9.20 -32.82 -5.26
N GLY A 226 10.26 -32.34 -5.89
CA GLY A 226 10.67 -32.75 -7.23
C GLY A 226 9.69 -32.38 -8.32
N TYR A 227 8.93 -31.30 -8.14
CA TYR A 227 7.90 -30.87 -9.08
C TYR A 227 6.87 -31.97 -9.41
N ALA A 228 6.57 -32.83 -8.43
CA ALA A 228 5.58 -33.89 -8.55
C ALA A 228 4.23 -33.34 -9.01
N PHE A 229 3.51 -34.09 -9.84
CA PHE A 229 2.18 -33.68 -10.25
C PHE A 229 1.19 -33.69 -9.08
N MET A 230 0.25 -32.75 -9.09
CA MET A 230 -0.80 -32.68 -8.09
C MET A 230 -1.98 -33.55 -8.48
N ARG A 231 -2.60 -34.27 -7.55
CA ARG A 231 -3.85 -35.00 -7.85
C ARG A 231 -5.01 -34.05 -8.15
N ASN A 232 -5.06 -32.92 -7.45
CA ASN A 232 -6.04 -31.87 -7.63
C ASN A 232 -5.32 -30.58 -8.02
N PRO A 233 -5.24 -30.22 -9.32
CA PRO A 233 -4.70 -28.93 -9.73
C PRO A 233 -5.44 -27.76 -9.07
N LEU A 234 -4.70 -26.71 -8.75
CA LEU A 234 -5.24 -25.43 -8.33
C LEU A 234 -5.58 -24.62 -9.59
N TYR A 235 -6.88 -24.40 -9.80
CA TYR A 235 -7.40 -23.62 -10.92
C TYR A 235 -7.71 -22.18 -10.51
N ASN A 236 -7.69 -21.28 -11.50
CA ASN A 236 -8.09 -19.88 -11.35
C ASN A 236 -7.28 -19.11 -10.28
N ALA A 237 -5.99 -19.41 -10.17
CA ALA A 237 -5.11 -18.60 -9.34
C ALA A 237 -4.87 -17.22 -10.00
N SER A 238 -4.69 -16.20 -9.18
CA SER A 238 -4.38 -14.84 -9.60
C SER A 238 -3.01 -14.42 -9.10
N ALA A 239 -2.24 -13.78 -9.98
CA ALA A 239 -0.91 -13.27 -9.66
C ALA A 239 -0.69 -11.87 -10.24
N LEU A 240 0.18 -11.10 -9.60
CA LEU A 240 0.61 -9.78 -10.04
C LEU A 240 2.12 -9.81 -10.26
N ALA A 241 2.56 -9.68 -11.52
CA ALA A 241 3.97 -9.50 -11.85
C ALA A 241 4.36 -8.03 -11.67
N MET A 242 5.38 -7.78 -10.85
CA MET A 242 5.98 -6.46 -10.68
C MET A 242 7.48 -6.60 -10.40
N ALA A 243 8.29 -5.73 -10.99
CA ALA A 243 9.74 -5.77 -10.83
C ALA A 243 10.23 -4.81 -9.73
N ALA A 244 11.03 -5.34 -8.81
CA ALA A 244 11.81 -4.54 -7.87
C ALA A 244 13.03 -3.91 -8.56
N HIS A 245 13.60 -2.86 -7.96
CA HIS A 245 14.85 -2.28 -8.46
C HIS A 245 16.00 -3.27 -8.31
N ARG A 246 16.80 -3.44 -9.37
CA ARG A 246 17.99 -4.27 -9.36
C ARG A 246 19.20 -3.48 -8.84
N GLU A 247 19.82 -3.99 -7.80
CA GLU A 247 21.02 -3.42 -7.15
C GLU A 247 20.91 -1.90 -6.87
N PRO A 248 19.87 -1.46 -6.14
CA PRO A 248 19.66 -0.04 -5.90
C PRO A 248 20.82 0.55 -5.08
N LYS A 249 21.09 1.85 -5.23
CA LYS A 249 22.10 2.52 -4.39
C LYS A 249 21.58 2.62 -2.96
N LEU A 250 22.44 2.23 -2.02
CA LEU A 250 22.12 2.19 -0.60
C LEU A 250 22.81 3.32 0.17
N LYS A 251 22.15 3.80 1.22
CA LYS A 251 22.74 4.64 2.26
C LYS A 251 23.23 3.71 3.38
N ASN A 252 24.53 3.79 3.70
CA ASN A 252 25.18 2.98 4.74
C ASN A 252 24.97 1.47 4.60
N ASN A 253 24.74 0.95 3.39
CA ASN A 253 24.39 -0.45 3.09
C ASN A 253 23.15 -0.99 3.83
N LYS A 254 22.33 -0.12 4.43
CA LYS A 254 21.18 -0.53 5.25
C LYS A 254 19.84 -0.07 4.69
N THR A 255 19.80 1.12 4.10
CA THR A 255 18.55 1.69 3.59
C THR A 255 18.71 2.11 2.14
N LEU A 256 17.58 2.13 1.42
CA LEU A 256 17.54 2.66 0.07
C LEU A 256 17.86 4.16 0.11
N ALA A 257 18.72 4.65 -0.80
CA ALA A 257 18.95 6.09 -0.89
C ALA A 257 17.67 6.82 -1.35
N ASN A 258 17.46 8.08 -0.95
CA ASN A 258 16.20 8.82 -1.16
C ASN A 258 15.65 8.77 -2.61
N LYS A 259 16.50 8.68 -3.64
CA LYS A 259 16.06 8.54 -5.04
C LYS A 259 15.24 7.25 -5.28
N PHE A 260 15.42 6.22 -4.46
CA PHE A 260 14.73 4.94 -4.51
C PHE A 260 13.46 4.87 -3.65
N ALA A 261 13.00 6.02 -3.13
CA ALA A 261 11.66 6.19 -2.55
C ALA A 261 10.53 5.73 -3.49
N VAL A 262 10.81 5.69 -4.80
CA VAL A 262 10.02 5.05 -5.87
C VAL A 262 9.61 3.60 -5.50
N THR A 263 10.42 2.89 -4.72
CA THR A 263 10.10 1.53 -4.26
C THR A 263 8.84 1.50 -3.40
N THR A 264 8.59 2.56 -2.61
CA THR A 264 7.33 2.71 -1.86
C THR A 264 6.14 2.75 -2.80
N GLN A 265 6.23 3.44 -3.94
CA GLN A 265 5.15 3.54 -4.92
C GLN A 265 4.90 2.21 -5.65
N LYS A 266 5.97 1.48 -5.99
CA LYS A 266 5.84 0.11 -6.53
C LYS A 266 5.07 -0.77 -5.52
N ILE A 267 5.45 -0.73 -4.25
CA ILE A 267 4.75 -1.47 -3.19
C ILE A 267 3.30 -0.98 -3.06
N GLU A 268 3.04 0.32 -3.08
CA GLU A 268 1.69 0.88 -3.04
C GLU A 268 0.81 0.40 -4.20
N ASN A 269 1.36 0.34 -5.42
CA ASN A 269 0.67 -0.17 -6.61
C ASN A 269 0.25 -1.64 -6.46
N ILE A 270 1.05 -2.48 -5.76
CA ILE A 270 0.66 -3.87 -5.48
C ILE A 270 -0.67 -3.91 -4.73
N PHE A 271 -0.80 -3.09 -3.68
CA PHE A 271 -2.02 -3.03 -2.86
C PHE A 271 -3.18 -2.40 -3.63
N ALA A 272 -2.93 -1.31 -4.36
CA ALA A 272 -3.95 -0.63 -5.16
C ALA A 272 -4.57 -1.55 -6.21
N ILE A 273 -3.74 -2.27 -6.97
CA ILE A 273 -4.19 -3.20 -8.02
C ILE A 273 -4.93 -4.39 -7.38
N ALA A 274 -4.44 -4.92 -6.27
CA ALA A 274 -5.10 -6.03 -5.59
C ALA A 274 -6.50 -5.66 -5.11
N TYR A 275 -6.63 -4.49 -4.50
CA TYR A 275 -7.92 -3.98 -4.03
C TYR A 275 -8.86 -3.67 -5.20
N HIS A 276 -8.35 -3.08 -6.28
CA HIS A 276 -9.11 -2.84 -7.52
C HIS A 276 -9.71 -4.14 -8.10
N HIS A 277 -8.94 -5.23 -8.08
CA HIS A 277 -9.39 -6.57 -8.49
C HIS A 277 -10.15 -7.34 -7.41
N LYS A 278 -10.49 -6.69 -6.29
CA LYS A 278 -11.33 -7.22 -5.19
C LYS A 278 -10.73 -8.44 -4.49
N HIS A 279 -9.42 -8.53 -4.43
CA HIS A 279 -8.75 -9.54 -3.60
C HIS A 279 -8.87 -9.17 -2.12
N ASP A 280 -9.16 -10.16 -1.27
CA ASP A 280 -9.27 -9.95 0.18
C ASP A 280 -8.01 -10.38 0.94
N CYS A 281 -7.11 -11.12 0.30
CA CYS A 281 -5.85 -11.55 0.86
C CYS A 281 -4.67 -11.27 -0.09
N LEU A 282 -3.51 -10.99 0.50
CA LEU A 282 -2.26 -10.84 -0.25
C LEU A 282 -1.27 -11.92 0.18
N ILE A 283 -0.57 -12.49 -0.79
CA ILE A 283 0.58 -13.36 -0.57
C ILE A 283 1.79 -12.65 -1.18
N LEU A 284 2.55 -12.02 -0.31
CA LEU A 284 3.73 -11.22 -0.59
C LEU A 284 5.00 -12.03 -0.26
N SER A 285 6.17 -11.44 -0.54
CA SER A 285 7.47 -12.05 -0.25
C SER A 285 8.53 -10.94 -0.04
N ALA A 286 9.79 -11.32 0.12
CA ALA A 286 10.91 -10.41 0.33
C ALA A 286 11.30 -9.68 -0.97
N PHE A 287 10.44 -8.74 -1.39
CA PHE A 287 10.47 -8.08 -2.71
C PHE A 287 11.86 -7.52 -3.06
N GLY A 288 12.52 -8.14 -4.05
CA GLY A 288 13.84 -7.74 -4.54
C GLY A 288 15.02 -7.99 -3.58
N CYS A 289 14.82 -8.68 -2.45
CA CYS A 289 15.84 -8.84 -1.40
C CYS A 289 16.85 -9.97 -1.67
N GLY A 290 16.56 -10.85 -2.62
CA GLY A 290 17.49 -11.89 -3.11
C GLY A 290 18.45 -11.35 -4.16
N ALA A 291 18.39 -11.90 -5.39
CA ALA A 291 19.29 -11.56 -6.51
C ALA A 291 19.35 -10.06 -6.85
N PHE A 292 18.33 -9.28 -6.51
CA PHE A 292 18.27 -7.84 -6.78
C PHE A 292 18.85 -6.97 -5.64
N LYS A 293 19.32 -7.58 -4.55
CA LYS A 293 20.11 -6.92 -3.50
C LYS A 293 19.44 -5.71 -2.83
N ASN A 294 18.11 -5.76 -2.66
CA ASN A 294 17.41 -4.77 -1.83
C ASN A 294 17.61 -5.12 -0.33
N PRO A 295 17.75 -4.12 0.55
CA PRO A 295 17.88 -4.35 1.99
C PRO A 295 16.57 -4.81 2.61
N SER A 296 16.55 -6.03 3.14
CA SER A 296 15.37 -6.73 3.66
C SER A 296 14.66 -5.98 4.78
N ASP A 297 15.39 -5.49 5.79
CA ASP A 297 14.84 -4.67 6.89
C ASP A 297 14.06 -3.46 6.36
N HIS A 298 14.66 -2.72 5.43
CA HIS A 298 14.07 -1.50 4.91
C HIS A 298 12.86 -1.80 4.00
N ILE A 299 12.90 -2.87 3.20
CA ILE A 299 11.75 -3.29 2.40
C ILE A 299 10.59 -3.72 3.31
N ALA A 300 10.86 -4.46 4.40
CA ALA A 300 9.85 -4.81 5.39
C ALA A 300 9.21 -3.57 6.04
N SER A 301 10.01 -2.55 6.40
CA SER A 301 9.48 -1.27 6.91
C SER A 301 8.66 -0.48 5.88
N ILE A 302 8.99 -0.56 4.59
CA ILE A 302 8.18 0.06 3.53
C ILE A 302 6.84 -0.68 3.39
N PHE A 303 6.85 -2.02 3.40
CA PHE A 303 5.62 -2.80 3.44
C PHE A 303 4.77 -2.47 4.67
N LYS A 304 5.39 -2.33 5.85
CA LYS A 304 4.71 -1.91 7.09
C LYS A 304 3.95 -0.59 6.88
N SER A 305 4.61 0.40 6.28
CA SER A 305 3.97 1.68 5.96
C SER A 305 2.78 1.51 5.01
N ALA A 306 2.92 0.72 3.94
CA ALA A 306 1.82 0.44 3.02
C ALA A 306 0.67 -0.31 3.70
N ILE A 307 0.96 -1.27 4.57
CA ILE A 307 -0.06 -2.00 5.34
C ILE A 307 -0.85 -1.05 6.24
N TYR A 308 -0.21 -0.06 6.88
CA TYR A 308 -0.94 0.96 7.64
C TYR A 308 -1.85 1.84 6.78
N GLN A 309 -1.50 2.07 5.51
CA GLN A 309 -2.34 2.81 4.56
C GLN A 309 -3.53 1.98 4.05
N TYR A 310 -3.32 0.68 3.83
CA TYR A 310 -4.32 -0.24 3.24
C TYR A 310 -4.97 -1.18 4.27
N ALA A 311 -4.77 -0.91 5.56
CA ALA A 311 -5.45 -1.62 6.62
C ALA A 311 -6.96 -1.62 6.34
N GLU A 312 -7.62 -2.71 6.72
CA GLU A 312 -9.05 -2.96 6.58
C GLU A 312 -9.56 -3.26 5.17
N PHE A 313 -8.78 -3.00 4.12
CA PHE A 313 -9.13 -3.42 2.75
C PHE A 313 -8.78 -4.88 2.46
N PHE A 314 -7.88 -5.44 3.27
CA PHE A 314 -7.49 -6.84 3.23
C PHE A 314 -7.79 -7.52 4.55
N ASN A 315 -8.31 -8.73 4.49
CA ASN A 315 -8.54 -9.55 5.68
C ASN A 315 -7.21 -9.99 6.29
N THR A 316 -6.33 -10.56 5.47
CA THR A 316 -5.05 -11.12 5.90
C THR A 316 -3.97 -10.94 4.84
N ILE A 317 -2.77 -10.61 5.27
CA ILE A 317 -1.56 -10.50 4.43
C ILE A 317 -0.54 -11.53 4.92
N TYR A 318 -0.10 -12.40 4.01
CA TYR A 318 0.97 -13.35 4.26
C TYR A 318 2.25 -12.89 3.57
N PHE A 319 3.37 -12.94 4.26
CA PHE A 319 4.70 -12.91 3.67
C PHE A 319 5.25 -14.33 3.67
N ALA A 320 5.23 -14.96 2.49
CA ALA A 320 5.78 -16.30 2.27
C ALA A 320 7.24 -16.15 1.80
N ILE A 321 8.18 -16.39 2.72
CA ILE A 321 9.61 -16.12 2.50
C ILE A 321 10.40 -17.39 2.80
N VAL A 322 11.02 -17.96 1.77
CA VAL A 322 11.97 -19.06 1.89
C VAL A 322 13.35 -18.49 1.61
N ASP A 323 14.26 -18.63 2.57
CA ASP A 323 15.65 -18.25 2.38
C ASP A 323 16.36 -19.28 1.48
N ASP A 324 17.05 -18.79 0.45
CA ASP A 324 17.76 -19.56 -0.57
C ASP A 324 19.25 -19.15 -0.63
N HIS A 325 19.96 -19.66 -1.64
CA HIS A 325 21.36 -19.33 -1.92
C HIS A 325 21.65 -17.84 -2.21
N ASN A 326 20.62 -17.01 -2.45
CA ASN A 326 20.77 -15.56 -2.64
C ASN A 326 20.66 -14.77 -1.33
N THR A 327 20.35 -15.44 -0.21
CA THR A 327 20.21 -14.85 1.12
C THR A 327 21.50 -14.91 1.94
N GLY A 328 21.54 -14.23 3.09
CA GLY A 328 22.74 -14.23 3.96
C GLY A 328 23.93 -13.45 3.39
N ASN A 329 23.69 -12.55 2.44
CA ASN A 329 24.74 -11.77 1.78
C ASN A 329 25.14 -10.54 2.63
N LYS A 330 26.16 -9.79 2.18
CA LYS A 330 26.68 -8.61 2.90
C LYS A 330 25.60 -7.55 3.21
N ILE A 331 24.56 -7.44 2.38
CA ILE A 331 23.47 -6.49 2.54
C ILE A 331 22.41 -7.06 3.49
N ASN A 332 22.09 -8.35 3.36
CA ASN A 332 21.09 -9.06 4.17
C ASN A 332 21.74 -10.21 4.96
N PRO A 333 22.55 -9.91 6.00
CA PRO A 333 23.36 -10.91 6.70
C PRO A 333 22.53 -11.93 7.49
N GLN A 334 21.30 -11.57 7.85
CA GLN A 334 20.37 -12.41 8.62
C GLN A 334 19.40 -13.21 7.74
N GLY A 335 19.63 -13.24 6.43
CA GLY A 335 18.65 -13.74 5.47
C GLY A 335 17.54 -12.72 5.19
N ASN A 336 16.48 -13.16 4.54
CA ASN A 336 15.32 -12.34 4.24
C ASN A 336 14.15 -12.63 5.20
N LEU A 337 14.04 -13.85 5.72
CA LEU A 337 12.93 -14.24 6.58
C LEU A 337 12.94 -13.48 7.91
N LEU A 338 14.07 -13.50 8.64
CA LEU A 338 14.14 -12.97 10.01
C LEU A 338 13.80 -11.47 10.09
N PRO A 339 14.36 -10.58 9.25
CA PRO A 339 13.99 -9.16 9.25
C PRO A 339 12.49 -8.90 9.05
N PHE A 340 11.86 -9.66 8.15
CA PHE A 340 10.42 -9.56 7.94
C PHE A 340 9.64 -10.05 9.16
N GLN A 341 10.06 -11.15 9.78
CA GLN A 341 9.41 -11.66 10.99
C GLN A 341 9.46 -10.63 12.13
N GLU A 342 10.62 -10.03 12.38
CA GLU A 342 10.79 -9.04 13.45
C GLU A 342 9.93 -7.78 13.25
N ILE A 343 9.73 -7.36 12.00
CA ILE A 343 9.04 -6.09 11.68
C ILE A 343 7.54 -6.27 11.48
N LEU A 344 7.10 -7.40 10.93
CA LEU A 344 5.74 -7.57 10.39
C LEU A 344 4.94 -8.73 11.01
N ASP A 345 5.58 -9.76 11.57
CA ASP A 345 4.85 -10.94 12.03
C ASP A 345 3.95 -10.63 13.23
N GLY A 346 2.74 -11.18 13.22
CA GLY A 346 1.74 -10.95 14.26
C GLY A 346 1.15 -9.53 14.29
N LEU A 347 1.49 -8.65 13.34
CA LEU A 347 0.92 -7.32 13.26
C LEU A 347 -0.59 -7.41 12.99
N ILE A 348 -1.38 -6.77 13.85
CA ILE A 348 -2.81 -6.58 13.67
C ILE A 348 -3.05 -5.07 13.63
N VAL A 349 -3.43 -4.57 12.45
CA VAL A 349 -3.66 -3.13 12.26
C VAL A 349 -5.16 -2.85 12.30
N PRO A 350 -5.67 -2.15 13.34
CA PRO A 350 -7.08 -1.76 13.44
C PRO A 350 -7.37 -0.51 12.63
N SER A 351 -8.66 -0.17 12.49
CA SER A 351 -9.14 1.04 11.83
C SER A 351 -8.47 2.34 12.31
N PRO A 352 -7.80 3.08 11.44
CA PRO A 352 -7.37 4.43 11.72
C PRO A 352 -8.32 5.43 11.03
N ILE A 353 -9.45 5.77 11.65
CA ILE A 353 -10.34 6.79 11.07
C ILE A 353 -9.94 8.17 11.58
N ASN A 354 -9.02 8.81 10.86
CA ASN A 354 -9.00 10.25 10.78
C ASN A 354 -9.23 10.69 9.33
N LEU A 355 -10.39 11.28 9.06
CA LEU A 355 -10.81 11.75 7.73
C LEU A 355 -10.42 13.22 7.56
N CYS A 356 -9.11 13.49 7.51
CA CYS A 356 -8.58 14.82 7.21
C CYS A 356 -8.23 14.97 5.72
N ILE A 357 -8.21 16.21 5.22
CA ILE A 357 -7.82 16.52 3.83
C ILE A 357 -6.38 16.02 3.59
N ASP A 358 -6.10 15.48 2.40
CA ASP A 358 -4.85 14.84 1.98
C ASP A 358 -4.50 13.50 2.70
N ALA A 359 -5.36 12.98 3.57
CA ALA A 359 -5.22 11.61 4.08
C ALA A 359 -5.55 10.57 2.99
N ALA A 360 -4.90 9.42 3.07
CA ALA A 360 -5.19 8.27 2.24
C ALA A 360 -6.18 7.32 2.93
N ILE A 361 -7.14 6.80 2.16
CA ILE A 361 -8.04 5.71 2.53
C ILE A 361 -7.80 4.58 1.52
N GLY A 362 -6.93 3.63 1.88
CA GLY A 362 -6.38 2.69 0.91
C GLY A 362 -5.64 3.44 -0.20
N SER A 363 -6.08 3.27 -1.44
CA SER A 363 -5.50 3.94 -2.61
C SER A 363 -6.09 5.32 -2.90
N ASN A 364 -7.21 5.70 -2.27
CA ASN A 364 -7.88 6.97 -2.51
C ASN A 364 -7.30 8.07 -1.63
N ARG A 365 -7.13 9.29 -2.17
CA ARG A 365 -6.81 10.48 -1.35
C ARG A 365 -8.04 11.35 -1.16
N ILE A 366 -8.23 11.86 0.05
CA ILE A 366 -9.28 12.84 0.34
C ILE A 366 -8.83 14.21 -0.17
N ILE A 367 -9.45 14.71 -1.24
CA ILE A 367 -9.15 16.04 -1.80
C ILE A 367 -9.89 17.12 -1.01
N ASP A 368 -11.14 16.86 -0.63
CA ASP A 368 -11.98 17.83 0.07
C ASP A 368 -12.96 17.14 1.01
N LYS A 369 -13.35 17.84 2.07
CA LYS A 369 -14.34 17.42 3.06
C LYS A 369 -15.26 18.60 3.37
N SER A 370 -16.52 18.48 2.98
CA SER A 370 -17.55 19.45 3.33
C SER A 370 -18.02 19.30 4.78
N ASN A 371 -18.66 20.34 5.32
CA ASN A 371 -19.27 20.31 6.65
C ASN A 371 -20.37 19.25 6.80
N ASP A 372 -21.02 18.85 5.70
CA ASP A 372 -22.07 17.82 5.66
C ASP A 372 -21.50 16.39 5.50
N GLU A 373 -20.23 16.17 5.88
CA GLU A 373 -19.49 14.90 5.78
C GLU A 373 -19.40 14.30 4.36
N GLN A 374 -19.66 15.09 3.31
CA GLN A 374 -19.31 14.71 1.94
C GLN A 374 -17.80 14.81 1.75
N LEU A 375 -17.22 13.75 1.21
CA LEU A 375 -15.82 13.62 0.82
C LEU A 375 -15.70 13.64 -0.70
N ILE A 376 -14.67 14.31 -1.19
CA ILE A 376 -14.24 14.22 -2.59
C ILE A 376 -12.95 13.41 -2.62
N LEU A 377 -12.98 12.23 -3.24
CA LEU A 377 -11.84 11.35 -3.39
C LEU A 377 -11.15 11.56 -4.74
N SER A 378 -9.82 11.45 -4.76
CA SER A 378 -9.03 11.52 -5.99
C SER A 378 -9.22 10.31 -6.89
N ASP A 379 -8.86 10.46 -8.16
CA ASP A 379 -8.55 9.31 -9.01
C ASP A 379 -7.52 8.40 -8.32
N VAL A 380 -7.64 7.10 -8.56
CA VAL A 380 -6.61 6.11 -8.24
C VAL A 380 -5.91 5.77 -9.54
N CYS A 381 -4.63 6.13 -9.65
CA CYS A 381 -3.81 5.88 -10.82
C CYS A 381 -2.60 5.04 -10.44
N ILE A 382 -2.05 4.32 -11.42
CA ILE A 382 -0.67 3.86 -11.31
C ILE A 382 0.21 5.11 -11.27
N PHE A 383 1.08 5.21 -10.26
CA PHE A 383 1.92 6.39 -10.11
C PHE A 383 2.79 6.61 -11.35
N GLY A 384 2.54 7.71 -12.08
CA GLY A 384 3.40 8.12 -13.20
C GLY A 384 4.37 9.26 -12.87
N LEU A 385 4.14 9.98 -11.76
CA LEU A 385 5.03 11.05 -11.33
C LEU A 385 6.13 10.53 -10.40
N PRO A 386 7.39 10.95 -10.58
CA PRO A 386 8.44 10.61 -9.64
C PRO A 386 8.15 11.18 -8.24
N PRO A 387 8.58 10.52 -7.16
CA PRO A 387 8.45 11.06 -5.81
C PRO A 387 9.23 12.36 -5.66
N CYS A 388 8.68 13.30 -4.90
CA CYS A 388 9.41 14.48 -4.50
C CYS A 388 10.64 14.08 -3.68
N HIS A 389 11.81 14.63 -4.02
CA HIS A 389 13.06 14.36 -3.32
C HIS A 389 13.06 14.84 -1.85
N HIS A 390 12.16 15.76 -1.51
CA HIS A 390 11.93 16.21 -0.13
C HIS A 390 10.90 15.35 0.63
N GLY A 391 10.18 14.45 -0.06
CA GLY A 391 9.20 13.52 0.53
C GLY A 391 8.19 14.23 1.44
N ALA A 392 7.99 13.69 2.64
CA ALA A 392 7.10 14.25 3.66
C ALA A 392 7.54 15.65 4.18
N LYS A 393 8.75 16.10 3.86
CA LYS A 393 9.32 17.41 4.26
C LYS A 393 9.30 18.43 3.12
N CYS A 394 8.60 18.14 2.03
CA CYS A 394 8.48 19.06 0.90
C CYS A 394 7.78 20.36 1.31
N ARG A 395 8.38 21.51 0.98
CA ARG A 395 7.78 22.84 1.22
C ARG A 395 6.89 23.32 0.07
N ASP A 396 6.96 22.65 -1.08
CA ASP A 396 6.22 23.01 -2.31
C ASP A 396 4.92 22.21 -2.50
N LEU A 397 4.36 21.65 -1.41
CA LEU A 397 3.15 20.81 -1.44
C LEU A 397 1.91 21.50 -2.01
N ARG A 398 1.88 22.83 -2.07
CA ARG A 398 0.76 23.62 -2.66
C ARG A 398 1.13 24.29 -3.97
N ASN A 399 2.37 24.17 -4.42
CA ASN A 399 2.79 24.70 -5.71
C ASN A 399 2.22 23.82 -6.82
N SER A 400 1.28 24.35 -7.60
CA SER A 400 0.58 23.60 -8.66
C SER A 400 1.53 23.04 -9.72
N LYS A 401 2.59 23.78 -10.07
CA LYS A 401 3.62 23.34 -11.02
C LYS A 401 4.49 22.23 -10.43
N HIS A 402 4.73 22.24 -9.12
CA HIS A 402 5.47 21.16 -8.45
C HIS A 402 4.61 19.91 -8.31
N LYS A 403 3.34 20.05 -7.90
CA LYS A 403 2.38 18.94 -7.77
C LYS A 403 2.11 18.22 -9.09
N SER A 404 2.19 18.91 -10.22
CA SER A 404 2.06 18.26 -11.54
C SER A 404 3.32 17.51 -11.98
N GLN A 405 4.45 17.67 -11.29
CA GLN A 405 5.73 17.06 -11.64
C GLN A 405 6.19 15.99 -10.65
N PHE A 406 5.75 16.08 -9.39
CA PHE A 406 6.17 15.18 -8.33
C PHE A 406 4.99 14.70 -7.50
N SER A 407 4.99 13.42 -7.16
CA SER A 407 4.07 12.87 -6.17
C SER A 407 4.58 13.12 -4.75
N HIS A 408 3.66 13.32 -3.82
CA HIS A 408 3.97 13.51 -2.39
C HIS A 408 3.33 12.40 -1.56
N PRO A 409 3.94 12.03 -0.42
CA PRO A 409 3.33 11.05 0.48
C PRO A 409 2.01 11.59 1.08
N PRO A 410 1.05 10.73 1.42
CA PRO A 410 -0.21 11.16 2.04
C PRO A 410 -0.01 11.59 3.50
N ILE A 411 -1.03 12.24 4.08
CA ILE A 411 -1.05 12.48 5.53
C ILE A 411 -1.13 11.14 6.28
N CYS A 412 -0.44 11.06 7.41
CA CYS A 412 -0.41 9.86 8.24
C CYS A 412 -1.82 9.45 8.71
N PRO A 413 -2.29 8.23 8.39
CA PRO A 413 -3.62 7.76 8.79
C PRO A 413 -3.72 7.57 10.31
N LEU A 414 -2.60 7.27 10.99
CA LEU A 414 -2.56 6.99 12.44
C LEU A 414 -2.69 8.23 13.33
N SER A 415 -2.64 9.43 12.75
CA SER A 415 -2.63 10.67 13.52
C SER A 415 -4.05 11.04 13.99
N LYS A 416 -4.51 10.57 15.17
CA LYS A 416 -5.84 10.91 15.74
C LYS A 416 -6.04 12.40 16.04
N ALA A 417 -4.94 13.11 16.26
CA ALA A 417 -4.79 14.55 16.20
C ALA A 417 -3.31 14.79 15.90
N THR A 418 -3.01 15.71 15.00
CA THR A 418 -1.64 16.03 14.56
C THR A 418 -0.71 16.17 15.76
N SER A 419 0.40 15.42 15.73
CA SER A 419 1.39 15.20 16.81
C SER A 419 1.24 13.95 17.72
N SER A 420 0.32 13.01 17.46
CA SER A 420 0.14 11.80 18.30
C SER A 420 0.20 10.48 17.52
N CYS A 421 1.21 10.36 16.65
CA CYS A 421 1.49 9.10 15.97
C CYS A 421 2.51 8.28 16.78
N GLU A 422 2.17 7.04 17.09
CA GLU A 422 3.06 6.12 17.84
C GLU A 422 4.29 5.70 17.02
N GLN A 423 4.26 5.90 15.70
CA GLN A 423 5.34 5.56 14.77
C GLN A 423 6.27 6.76 14.44
N LEU A 424 6.27 7.84 15.24
CA LEU A 424 7.13 9.01 15.01
C LEU A 424 8.64 8.71 15.10
N ASN A 425 9.02 7.59 15.72
CA ASN A 425 10.41 7.15 15.81
C ASN A 425 10.83 6.26 14.62
N ASP A 426 9.90 5.86 13.75
CA ASP A 426 10.17 5.07 12.55
C ASP A 426 10.52 6.00 11.38
N GLU A 427 11.80 6.01 10.98
CA GLU A 427 12.29 6.87 9.89
C GLU A 427 11.60 6.58 8.56
N THR A 428 11.26 5.32 8.28
CA THR A 428 10.58 4.91 7.04
C THR A 428 9.13 5.40 7.06
N HIS A 429 8.45 5.27 8.19
CA HIS A 429 7.09 5.78 8.38
C HIS A 429 7.04 7.31 8.24
N THR A 430 7.93 8.03 8.93
CA THR A 430 7.99 9.51 8.86
C THR A 430 8.46 10.05 7.52
N PHE A 431 9.08 9.22 6.68
CA PHE A 431 9.36 9.53 5.29
C PHE A 431 8.15 9.26 4.37
N THR A 432 7.40 8.20 4.65
CA THR A 432 6.25 7.73 3.85
C THR A 432 4.94 8.47 4.18
N PHE A 433 4.87 9.18 5.31
CA PHE A 433 3.69 9.94 5.69
C PHE A 433 4.01 11.34 6.20
N ILE A 434 3.18 12.29 5.80
CA ILE A 434 3.22 13.67 6.29
C ILE A 434 2.60 13.71 7.69
N HIS A 435 3.31 14.36 8.62
CA HIS A 435 2.85 14.64 9.97
C HIS A 435 2.93 16.16 10.18
N ASN A 436 1.77 16.83 10.24
CA ASN A 436 1.75 18.27 10.53
C ASN A 436 1.98 18.47 12.04
N THR A 437 2.68 19.54 12.41
CA THR A 437 2.83 19.94 13.82
C THR A 437 1.67 20.85 14.21
N LYS A 438 1.27 20.89 15.49
CA LYS A 438 0.24 21.85 15.92
C LYS A 438 0.80 23.26 15.90
N CYS A 439 0.03 24.20 15.34
CA CYS A 439 0.34 25.62 15.46
C CYS A 439 0.41 25.99 16.95
N LYS A 440 1.43 26.76 17.36
CA LYS A 440 1.58 27.29 18.72
C LYS A 440 0.35 28.10 19.17
N PHE A 441 -0.32 28.74 18.22
CA PHE A 441 -1.50 29.57 18.45
C PHE A 441 -2.83 28.81 18.22
N ALA A 442 -2.77 27.58 17.72
CA ALA A 442 -3.92 26.68 17.50
C ALA A 442 -5.15 27.39 16.90
N GLY A 443 -6.32 27.33 17.56
CA GLY A 443 -7.57 27.92 17.07
C GLY A 443 -7.58 29.46 17.04
N GLU A 444 -6.61 30.10 17.72
CA GLU A 444 -6.40 31.54 17.74
C GLU A 444 -5.34 32.01 16.73
N CYS A 445 -4.87 31.10 15.87
CA CYS A 445 -3.93 31.44 14.80
C CYS A 445 -4.58 32.41 13.80
N ASN A 446 -4.08 33.65 13.78
CA ASN A 446 -4.41 34.67 12.78
C ASN A 446 -3.34 34.77 11.68
N ASP A 447 -2.36 33.87 11.67
CA ASP A 447 -1.35 33.84 10.63
C ASP A 447 -2.03 33.53 9.30
N THR A 448 -1.78 34.35 8.28
CA THR A 448 -2.31 34.17 6.93
C THR A 448 -1.24 33.70 5.96
N ASP A 449 0.00 33.48 6.42
CA ASP A 449 1.10 33.02 5.60
C ASP A 449 0.80 31.62 5.04
N PRO A 450 0.77 31.44 3.71
CA PRO A 450 0.66 30.13 3.08
C PRO A 450 1.67 29.10 3.60
N ILE A 451 2.86 29.53 4.04
CA ILE A 451 3.93 28.69 4.60
C ILE A 451 3.55 28.18 6.00
N HIS A 452 2.99 29.05 6.86
CA HIS A 452 2.50 28.65 8.18
C HIS A 452 1.47 27.53 8.08
N PHE A 453 0.55 27.64 7.13
CA PHE A 453 -0.50 26.66 6.90
C PHE A 453 -0.03 25.34 6.26
N LEU A 454 1.24 25.25 5.83
CA LEU A 454 1.87 24.04 5.31
C LEU A 454 2.59 23.26 6.42
N GLU A 455 3.17 23.98 7.37
CA GLU A 455 3.93 23.38 8.48
C GLU A 455 3.02 23.02 9.66
N PHE A 456 1.93 23.78 9.85
CA PHE A 456 1.08 23.67 11.03
C PHE A 456 -0.37 23.31 10.73
N ASP A 457 -0.93 22.43 11.56
CA ASP A 457 -2.31 21.97 11.44
C ASP A 457 -3.31 23.05 11.86
N ARG A 458 -4.47 23.07 11.19
CA ARG A 458 -5.57 24.00 11.49
C ARG A 458 -6.67 23.28 12.25
N PRO A 459 -7.01 23.72 13.47
CA PRO A 459 -8.16 23.18 14.17
C PRO A 459 -9.45 23.34 13.33
N GLU A 460 -10.41 22.45 13.52
CA GLU A 460 -11.70 22.55 12.85
C GLU A 460 -12.39 23.86 13.23
N PHE A 461 -13.26 24.36 12.34
CA PHE A 461 -14.12 25.49 12.72
C PHE A 461 -15.09 25.03 13.81
N CYS A 462 -15.38 25.93 14.75
CA CYS A 462 -16.38 25.68 15.77
C CYS A 462 -17.73 25.31 15.13
N GLU A 463 -18.36 24.23 15.60
CA GLU A 463 -19.68 23.76 15.12
C GLU A 463 -20.77 24.84 15.23
N TYR A 464 -20.64 25.74 16.20
CA TYR A 464 -21.56 26.87 16.40
C TYR A 464 -21.23 28.10 15.53
N GLY A 465 -20.16 28.07 14.73
CA GLY A 465 -19.77 29.14 13.82
C GLY A 465 -19.73 30.53 14.47
N GLY A 466 -20.40 31.50 13.85
CA GLY A 466 -20.54 32.87 14.40
C GLY A 466 -21.53 33.00 15.56
N ASP A 467 -22.32 31.95 15.86
CA ASP A 467 -23.18 31.88 17.04
C ASP A 467 -22.45 31.32 18.27
N CYS A 468 -21.18 30.89 18.12
CA CYS A 468 -20.38 30.44 19.25
C CYS A 468 -20.16 31.58 20.27
N THR A 469 -20.56 31.35 21.52
CA THR A 469 -20.29 32.25 22.66
C THR A 469 -19.26 31.69 23.65
N ASN A 470 -18.69 30.51 23.37
CA ASN A 470 -17.75 29.85 24.28
C ASN A 470 -16.37 30.50 24.19
N MET A 471 -16.03 31.25 25.24
CA MET A 471 -14.76 31.97 25.35
C MET A 471 -13.75 31.26 26.26
N SER A 472 -13.98 29.99 26.61
CA SER A 472 -13.02 29.24 27.42
C SER A 472 -11.72 29.02 26.64
N LYS A 473 -10.57 29.20 27.30
CA LYS A 473 -9.25 29.03 26.69
C LYS A 473 -9.08 27.66 26.04
N LYS A 474 -9.62 26.60 26.65
CA LYS A 474 -9.61 25.24 26.08
C LYS A 474 -10.38 25.17 24.75
N HIS A 475 -11.54 25.83 24.66
CA HIS A 475 -12.34 25.86 23.43
C HIS A 475 -11.70 26.70 22.32
N LEU A 476 -11.19 27.88 22.66
CA LEU A 476 -10.54 28.78 21.69
C LEU A 476 -9.24 28.19 21.11
N ILE A 477 -8.53 27.36 21.88
CA ILE A 477 -7.38 26.59 21.38
C ILE A 477 -7.84 25.43 20.48
N ALA A 478 -8.94 24.77 20.84
CA ALA A 478 -9.40 23.56 20.14
C ALA A 478 -10.12 23.83 18.82
N TYR A 479 -10.67 25.02 18.60
CA TYR A 479 -11.47 25.34 17.41
C TYR A 479 -11.12 26.72 16.84
N ARG A 480 -11.18 26.84 15.51
CA ARG A 480 -11.13 28.13 14.83
C ARG A 480 -12.47 28.82 14.86
N HIS A 481 -12.45 30.14 14.94
CA HIS A 481 -13.65 30.96 14.86
C HIS A 481 -13.51 32.04 13.81
N VAL A 482 -14.65 32.49 13.31
CA VAL A 482 -14.74 33.72 12.52
C VAL A 482 -14.42 34.94 13.39
N SER A 483 -14.02 36.04 12.75
CA SER A 483 -13.62 37.26 13.43
C SER A 483 -14.70 37.79 14.38
N ASN A 484 -14.28 38.42 15.48
CA ASN A 484 -15.22 39.15 16.34
C ASN A 484 -15.83 40.32 15.58
N CYS A 485 -17.15 40.50 15.69
CA CYS A 485 -17.81 41.67 15.13
C CYS A 485 -17.32 42.94 15.86
N PRO A 486 -16.87 43.99 15.14
CA PRO A 486 -16.45 45.25 15.77
C PRO A 486 -17.56 45.93 16.58
N LYS A 487 -18.83 45.70 16.21
CA LYS A 487 -20.00 46.25 16.90
C LYS A 487 -20.47 45.37 18.08
N GLY A 488 -19.83 44.23 18.30
CA GLY A 488 -20.14 43.27 19.37
C GLY A 488 -21.64 42.94 19.46
N LEU A 489 -22.14 42.72 20.67
CA LEU A 489 -23.55 42.40 20.93
C LEU A 489 -24.54 43.53 20.57
N LYS A 490 -24.05 44.74 20.28
CA LYS A 490 -24.87 45.87 19.82
C LYS A 490 -25.05 45.88 18.30
N CYS A 491 -24.47 44.92 17.58
CA CYS A 491 -24.61 44.79 16.13
C CYS A 491 -26.08 44.59 15.71
N LEU A 492 -26.59 45.49 14.87
CA LEU A 492 -27.96 45.43 14.35
C LEU A 492 -28.19 44.22 13.44
N ASN A 493 -27.20 43.86 12.62
CA ASN A 493 -27.30 42.69 11.72
C ASN A 493 -27.42 41.39 12.52
N TYR A 494 -26.67 41.29 13.62
CA TYR A 494 -26.79 40.17 14.55
C TYR A 494 -28.16 40.11 15.22
N ARG A 495 -28.68 41.26 15.71
CA ARG A 495 -30.03 41.34 16.30
C ARG A 495 -31.14 41.01 15.30
N LYS A 496 -30.93 41.30 14.02
CA LYS A 496 -31.82 40.95 12.91
C LYS A 496 -31.66 39.51 12.41
N ARG A 497 -30.77 38.72 13.02
CA ARG A 497 -30.45 37.34 12.60
C ARG A 497 -30.08 37.25 11.11
N ASP A 498 -29.31 38.23 10.62
CA ASP A 498 -28.79 38.21 9.26
C ASP A 498 -27.83 37.02 9.07
N HIS A 499 -28.22 36.08 8.21
CA HIS A 499 -27.51 34.82 8.01
C HIS A 499 -26.11 34.99 7.43
N ASP A 500 -25.92 35.91 6.48
CA ASP A 500 -24.61 36.11 5.86
C ASP A 500 -23.67 36.81 6.85
N HIS A 501 -24.18 37.74 7.65
CA HIS A 501 -23.41 38.40 8.70
C HIS A 501 -22.97 37.41 9.80
N ILE A 502 -23.84 36.49 10.22
CA ILE A 502 -23.51 35.47 11.24
C ILE A 502 -22.51 34.45 10.70
N LYS A 503 -22.49 34.18 9.39
CA LYS A 503 -21.43 33.35 8.78
C LYS A 503 -20.05 34.01 8.81
N SER A 504 -19.98 35.34 8.81
CA SER A 504 -18.70 36.07 8.74
C SER A 504 -18.19 36.58 10.09
N PHE A 505 -19.06 36.73 11.10
CA PHE A 505 -18.67 37.33 12.38
C PHE A 505 -19.30 36.65 13.60
N ARG A 506 -18.50 36.51 14.66
CA ARG A 506 -18.98 36.07 15.97
C ARG A 506 -19.27 37.24 16.90
N HIS A 507 -20.22 37.04 17.80
CA HIS A 507 -20.74 38.09 18.69
C HIS A 507 -20.62 37.65 20.16
N CYS A 508 -19.38 37.60 20.65
CA CYS A 508 -19.10 37.26 22.04
C CYS A 508 -19.15 38.49 22.95
N ARG A 509 -19.44 38.27 24.24
CA ARG A 509 -19.16 39.26 25.28
C ARG A 509 -17.63 39.46 25.36
N PRO A 510 -17.10 40.69 25.38
CA PRO A 510 -15.68 40.92 25.63
C PRO A 510 -15.27 40.40 27.01
N VAL A 511 -14.07 39.84 27.12
CA VAL A 511 -13.48 39.49 28.43
C VAL A 511 -13.17 40.78 29.17
N CYS A 512 -13.50 40.84 30.46
CA CYS A 512 -13.16 41.99 31.28
C CYS A 512 -11.62 42.16 31.34
N PRO A 513 -11.04 43.33 31.05
CA PRO A 513 -9.59 43.54 31.05
C PRO A 513 -8.95 43.33 32.42
N TYR A 514 -9.73 43.40 33.49
CA TYR A 514 -9.27 43.20 34.86
C TYR A 514 -9.63 41.82 35.41
N ASP A 515 -10.45 41.03 34.69
CA ASP A 515 -10.95 39.71 35.09
C ASP A 515 -11.18 39.58 36.60
N ASN A 516 -10.44 38.71 37.31
CA ASN A 516 -10.56 38.49 38.76
C ASN A 516 -10.32 39.74 39.65
N SER A 517 -9.70 40.78 39.09
CA SER A 517 -9.47 42.07 39.74
C SER A 517 -10.44 43.16 39.25
N CYS A 518 -11.56 42.78 38.64
CA CYS A 518 -12.51 43.72 38.06
C CYS A 518 -13.09 44.66 39.10
N ILE A 519 -12.63 45.91 39.12
CA ILE A 519 -13.17 46.94 40.01
C ILE A 519 -14.65 47.26 39.73
N ASN A 520 -15.15 46.93 38.54
CA ASN A 520 -16.52 47.20 38.10
C ASN A 520 -17.45 45.97 38.24
N PHE A 521 -17.09 44.97 39.05
CA PHE A 521 -17.92 43.76 39.22
C PHE A 521 -19.34 44.06 39.73
N HIS A 522 -19.54 45.23 40.32
CA HIS A 522 -20.81 45.71 40.88
C HIS A 522 -21.67 46.49 39.87
N ASP A 523 -21.11 46.91 38.74
CA ASP A 523 -21.89 47.53 37.67
C ASP A 523 -22.62 46.42 36.89
N LYS A 524 -23.95 46.40 37.02
CA LYS A 524 -24.81 45.40 36.38
C LYS A 524 -24.70 45.44 34.86
N GLU A 525 -24.56 46.62 34.25
CA GLU A 525 -24.41 46.75 32.81
C GLU A 525 -23.04 46.24 32.36
N HIS A 526 -21.97 46.59 33.08
CA HIS A 526 -20.63 46.05 32.84
C HIS A 526 -20.63 44.52 32.94
N PHE A 527 -21.06 43.99 34.08
CA PHE A 527 -21.03 42.56 34.39
C PHE A 527 -21.90 41.73 33.43
N THR A 528 -23.04 42.28 32.98
CA THR A 528 -23.89 41.60 31.98
C THR A 528 -23.25 41.59 30.58
N ASN A 529 -22.45 42.60 30.25
CA ASN A 529 -21.86 42.78 28.93
C ASN A 529 -20.43 42.24 28.81
N THR A 530 -19.75 41.88 29.91
CA THR A 530 -18.39 41.31 29.90
C THR A 530 -18.34 39.89 30.47
N ILE A 531 -17.28 39.15 30.15
CA ILE A 531 -17.01 37.81 30.71
C ILE A 531 -16.01 37.95 31.85
N HIS A 532 -16.29 37.26 32.95
CA HIS A 532 -15.41 37.11 34.11
C HIS A 532 -15.18 35.63 34.42
N SER A 533 -14.02 35.28 34.96
CA SER A 533 -13.67 33.92 35.39
C SER A 533 -14.32 33.53 36.73
N PHE A 534 -14.80 34.50 37.50
CA PHE A 534 -15.50 34.28 38.77
C PHE A 534 -17.03 34.31 38.60
N GLN A 535 -17.71 33.65 39.54
CA GLN A 535 -19.17 33.60 39.57
C GLN A 535 -19.78 35.00 39.77
N PRO A 536 -20.98 35.26 39.21
CA PRO A 536 -21.69 36.51 39.45
C PRO A 536 -21.77 36.82 40.94
N PRO A 537 -21.24 37.97 41.40
CA PRO A 537 -21.36 38.35 42.79
C PRO A 537 -22.83 38.55 43.14
N CYS A 538 -23.14 38.45 44.44
CA CYS A 538 -24.50 38.68 44.93
C CYS A 538 -25.05 40.00 44.36
N PRO A 539 -26.30 40.06 43.87
CA PRO A 539 -26.88 41.28 43.31
C PRO A 539 -26.89 42.49 44.26
N LEU A 540 -26.69 42.25 45.56
CA LEU A 540 -26.66 43.24 46.61
C LEU A 540 -25.23 43.74 46.94
N THR A 541 -24.19 43.15 46.34
CA THR A 541 -22.80 43.57 46.49
C THR A 541 -22.57 44.91 45.74
N PRO A 542 -21.85 45.90 46.29
CA PRO A 542 -21.07 45.87 47.53
C PRO A 542 -21.82 46.40 48.77
N TYR A 543 -22.93 47.12 48.62
CA TYR A 543 -23.48 47.89 49.75
C TYR A 543 -24.51 47.16 50.62
N ASN A 544 -25.21 46.16 50.08
CA ASN A 544 -26.34 45.49 50.73
C ASN A 544 -26.16 43.96 50.86
N CYS A 545 -24.97 43.43 50.59
CA CYS A 545 -24.67 42.01 50.75
C CYS A 545 -24.03 41.77 52.13
N SER A 546 -24.75 41.11 53.04
CA SER A 546 -24.23 40.79 54.39
C SER A 546 -22.92 40.00 54.34
N LYS A 547 -22.74 39.13 53.33
CA LYS A 547 -21.51 38.37 53.09
C LYS A 547 -20.36 39.20 52.50
N TYR A 548 -20.61 40.37 51.92
CA TYR A 548 -19.55 41.24 51.40
C TYR A 548 -18.85 41.99 52.53
N ILE A 549 -19.58 42.37 53.58
CA ILE A 549 -18.99 42.97 54.79
C ILE A 549 -18.04 41.99 55.49
N GLU A 550 -18.29 40.68 55.42
CA GLU A 550 -17.37 39.64 55.93
C GLU A 550 -16.14 39.40 55.04
N PHE A 551 -16.12 39.91 53.80
CA PHE A 551 -15.07 39.67 52.81
C PHE A 551 -14.04 40.82 52.72
N ILE A 552 -14.35 42.00 53.25
CA ILE A 552 -13.40 43.11 53.47
C ILE A 552 -12.65 42.84 54.78
#